data_AF-A0A9W4GUM2-F1
#
_entry.id   AF-A0A9W4GUM2-F1
#
_cell.length_a   1.000
_cell.length_b   1.000
_cell.length_c   1.000
_cell.angle_alpha   90.00
_cell.angle_beta   90.00
_cell.angle_gamma   90.00
#
_symmetry.space_group_name_H-M   'P 1'
#
loop_
_entity.id
_entity.type
_entity.pdbx_description
1 polymer ?
#
loop_
_entity_poly.entity_id
_entity_poly.type
_entity_poly.pdbx_seq_one_letter_code
_entity_poly.pdbx_strand_id
1 'polypeptide(L)' 'MVEGPGLTLDAGLDRAGTLAAEALNEGLGTEATADRVLDAADAVDHLDDAAVLVIRRL' A
#
# COMPACT_ATOMS: atom_id res chain seq x y z
N MET A 1 -0.34 2.14 7.66
CA MET A 1 -1.26 1.22 8.37
C MET A 1 -2.55 1.24 7.57
N VAL A 2 -2.97 0.12 6.97
CA VAL A 2 -4.20 0.05 6.18
C VAL A 2 -5.24 -0.66 7.04
N GLU A 3 -6.11 0.11 7.68
CA GLU A 3 -7.29 -0.38 8.38
C GLU A 3 -8.52 0.28 7.77
N GLY A 4 -9.60 -0.49 7.63
CA GLY A 4 -10.87 0.01 7.14
C GLY A 4 -12.02 -0.89 7.61
N PRO A 5 -13.27 -0.42 7.56
CA PRO A 5 -14.43 -1.15 8.11
C PRO A 5 -14.63 -2.55 7.49
N GLY A 6 -14.08 -2.81 6.30
CA GLY A 6 -14.11 -4.11 5.63
C GLY A 6 -12.78 -4.87 5.56
N LEU A 7 -11.69 -4.35 6.14
CA LEU A 7 -10.35 -4.93 6.00
C LEU A 7 -9.63 -4.98 7.34
N THR A 8 -9.26 -6.19 7.78
CA THR A 8 -8.41 -6.35 8.97
C THR A 8 -7.01 -5.81 8.70
N LEU A 9 -6.32 -5.38 9.76
CA LEU A 9 -4.94 -4.91 9.68
C LEU A 9 -4.02 -5.91 8.96
N ASP A 10 -4.09 -7.19 9.34
CA ASP A 10 -3.26 -8.25 8.74
C ASP A 10 -3.53 -8.39 7.23
N ALA A 11 -4.81 -8.37 6.82
CA ALA A 11 -5.17 -8.41 5.40
C ALA A 11 -4.71 -7.15 4.64
N GLY A 12 -4.73 -5.99 5.30
CA GLY A 12 -4.19 -4.74 4.77
C GLY A 12 -2.67 -4.79 4.57
N LEU A 13 -1.94 -5.37 5.53
CA LEU A 13 -0.50 -5.53 5.46
C LEU A 13 -0.09 -6.53 4.36
N ASP A 14 -0.77 -7.66 4.26
CA ASP A 14 -0.51 -8.66 3.21
C ASP A 14 -0.76 -8.08 1.81
N ARG A 15 -1.83 -7.30 1.65
CA ARG A 15 -2.15 -6.61 0.40
C ARG A 15 -1.10 -5.56 0.05
N ALA A 16 -0.71 -4.72 1.00
CA ALA A 16 0.34 -3.72 0.79
C ALA A 16 1.69 -4.38 0.42
N GLY A 17 2.03 -5.51 1.06
CA GLY A 17 3.21 -6.30 0.75
C GLY A 17 3.19 -6.87 -0.68
N THR A 18 2.05 -7.38 -1.12
CA THR A 18 1.85 -7.87 -2.49
C THR A 18 2.05 -6.76 -3.53
N LEU A 19 1.41 -5.60 -3.32
CA LEU A 19 1.52 -4.45 -4.22
C LEU A 19 2.95 -3.90 -4.29
N ALA A 20 3.66 -3.87 -3.15
CA ALA A 20 5.06 -3.46 -3.11
C ALA A 20 5.96 -4.46 -3.87
N ALA A 21 5.71 -5.76 -3.75
CA ALA A 21 6.45 -6.78 -4.50
C ALA A 21 6.20 -6.69 -6.01
N GLU A 22 4.95 -6.48 -6.43
CA GLU A 22 4.61 -6.23 -7.84
C GLU A 22 5.30 -4.98 -8.37
N ALA A 23 5.25 -3.87 -7.63
CA ALA A 23 5.92 -2.63 -8.00
C ALA A 23 7.44 -2.80 -8.15
N LEU A 24 8.07 -3.59 -7.28
CA LEU A 24 9.49 -3.94 -7.42
C LEU A 24 9.77 -4.75 -8.68
N ASN A 25 8.93 -5.76 -8.98
CA ASN A 25 9.08 -6.58 -10.19
C ASN A 25 8.87 -5.76 -11.47
N GLU A 26 8.01 -4.75 -11.43
CA GLU A 26 7.77 -3.80 -12.52
C GLU A 26 8.84 -2.71 -12.62
N GLY A 27 9.80 -2.66 -11.70
CA GLY A 27 10.87 -1.66 -11.69
C GLY A 27 10.41 -0.26 -11.30
N LEU A 28 9.27 -0.14 -10.60
CA LEU A 28 8.71 1.15 -10.21
C LEU A 28 9.57 1.89 -9.20
N GLY A 29 9.49 3.22 -9.25
CA GLY A 29 10.06 4.12 -8.25
C GLY A 29 9.37 4.01 -6.89
N THR A 30 9.97 4.56 -5.85
CA THR A 30 9.38 4.64 -4.50
C THR A 30 8.06 5.41 -4.49
N GLU A 31 7.99 6.51 -5.25
CA GLU A 31 6.80 7.35 -5.35
C GLU A 31 5.64 6.59 -6.03
N ALA A 32 5.87 6.04 -7.22
CA ALA A 32 4.86 5.21 -7.91
C ALA A 32 4.42 3.98 -7.10
N THR A 33 5.32 3.41 -6.29
CA THR A 33 4.96 2.32 -5.36
C THR A 33 4.04 2.82 -4.25
N ALA A 34 4.30 4.01 -3.71
CA ALA A 34 3.48 4.62 -2.66
C ALA A 34 2.08 4.96 -3.17
N ASP A 35 1.99 5.57 -4.37
CA ASP A 35 0.72 5.92 -5.01
C ASP A 35 -0.16 4.67 -5.19
N ARG A 36 0.41 3.57 -5.71
CA ARG A 36 -0.33 2.32 -5.88
C ARG A 36 -0.88 1.76 -4.56
N VAL A 37 -0.15 1.91 -3.45
CA VAL A 37 -0.62 1.48 -2.12
C VAL A 37 -1.73 2.40 -1.61
N LEU A 38 -1.61 3.72 -1.84
CA LEU A 38 -2.65 4.69 -1.50
C LEU A 38 -3.94 4.44 -2.30
N ASP A 39 -3.85 4.21 -3.61
CA ASP A 39 -4.99 3.87 -4.47
C ASP A 39 -5.72 2.61 -3.98
N ALA A 40 -4.96 1.61 -3.51
CA ALA A 40 -5.54 0.39 -2.98
C ALA A 40 -6.23 0.59 -1.61
N ALA A 41 -5.78 1.56 -0.83
CA ALA A 41 -6.40 1.94 0.44
C ALA A 41 -7.69 2.76 0.21
N ASP A 42 -7.69 3.65 -0.78
CA ASP A 42 -8.88 4.41 -1.20
C ASP A 42 -9.98 3.48 -1.73
N ALA A 43 -9.59 2.43 -2.47
CA ALA A 43 -10.52 1.42 -2.99
C ALA A 43 -11.25 0.58 -1.92
N VAL A 44 -10.82 0.63 -0.65
CA VAL A 44 -11.50 -0.05 0.47
C VAL A 44 -12.28 0.92 1.36
N ASP A 45 -12.54 2.14 0.88
CA ASP A 45 -13.29 3.19 1.58
C ASP A 45 -12.68 3.46 2.97
N HIS A 46 -11.35 3.64 3.03
CA HIS A 46 -10.74 4.09 4.28
C HIS A 46 -11.35 5.45 4.64
N LEU A 47 -11.76 5.64 5.89
CA LEU A 47 -12.42 6.88 6.31
C LEU A 47 -11.44 7.91 6.87
N ASP A 48 -10.19 7.52 7.07
CA ASP A 48 -9.15 8.31 7.72
C ASP A 48 -8.02 8.69 6.76
N ASP A 49 -7.25 9.73 7.10
CA ASP A 49 -6.05 10.10 6.34
C ASP A 49 -5.02 8.97 6.32
N ALA A 50 -4.46 8.64 5.15
CA ALA A 50 -3.40 7.65 5.01
C ALA A 50 -2.03 8.26 4.70
N ALA A 51 -0.99 7.58 5.18
CA ALA A 51 0.40 7.83 4.83
C ALA A 51 1.13 6.52 4.50
N VAL A 52 2.00 6.57 3.49
CA VAL A 52 2.85 5.45 3.07
C VAL A 52 4.31 5.88 3.10
N LEU A 53 5.16 5.06 3.75
CA LEU A 53 6.61 5.23 3.77
C LEU A 53 7.26 4.05 3.03
N VAL A 54 7.92 4.33 1.90
CA VAL A 54 8.65 3.31 1.12
C VAL A 54 10.15 3.46 1.39
N ILE A 55 10.76 2.40 1.93
CA ILE A 55 12.20 2.31 2.16
C ILE A 55 12.77 1.28 1.20
N ARG A 56 13.65 1.71 0.28
CA ARG A 56 14.43 0.81 -0.56
C ARG A 56 15.83 0.68 -0.04
N ARG A 57 16.31 -0.57 0.09
CA ARG A 57 17.71 -0.85 0.35
C ARG A 57 18.43 -0.95 -0.98
N LEU A 58 19.27 0.04 -1.27
CA LEU A 58 20.17 0.05 -2.44
C LEU A 58 21.35 -0.90 -2.21
#